data_AF-A0A6N9UAC6-F1
#
_entry.id   AF-A0A6N9UAC6-F1
#
_cell.length_a   1.000
_cell.length_b   1.000
_cell.length_c   1.000
_cell.angle_alpha   90.00
_cell.angle_beta   90.00
_cell.angle_gamma   90.00
#
_symmetry.space_group_name_H-M   'P 1'
#
loop_
_entity.id
_entity.type
_entity.pdbx_description
1 polymer ?
#
loop_
_entity_poly.entity_id
_entity_poly.type
_entity_poly.pdbx_seq_one_letter_code
_entity_poly.pdbx_strand_id
1 'polypeptide(L)' 'MADYTFETVTHTVYRWIIPAPEPWGTTAGEISKAWAVATNAYRETHELARTDPVPEDALRFRVRDDTIVIEFTTEE' A
#
# COMPACT_ATOMS: atom_id res chain seq x y z
N MET A 1 -10.38 5.63 -41.68
CA MET A 1 -10.09 4.54 -40.73
C MET A 1 -9.26 5.15 -39.62
N ALA A 2 -9.56 4.87 -38.36
CA ALA A 2 -8.79 5.40 -37.24
C ALA A 2 -7.65 4.44 -36.93
N ASP A 3 -6.42 4.92 -36.96
CA ASP A 3 -5.26 4.22 -36.45
C ASP A 3 -5.35 4.23 -34.92
N TYR A 4 -5.80 3.12 -34.33
CA TYR A 4 -5.75 2.94 -32.89
C TYR A 4 -4.67 1.93 -32.54
N THR A 5 -3.94 2.22 -31.47
CA THR A 5 -3.01 1.30 -30.81
C THR A 5 -3.65 0.76 -29.54
N PHE A 6 -3.31 -0.49 -29.23
CA PHE A 6 -3.78 -1.19 -28.03
C PHE A 6 -2.56 -1.57 -27.19
N GLU A 7 -2.67 -1.38 -25.88
CA GLU A 7 -1.68 -1.79 -24.90
C GLU A 7 -2.40 -2.49 -23.74
N THR A 8 -1.75 -3.49 -23.15
CA THR A 8 -2.18 -4.14 -21.92
C THR A 8 -1.17 -3.83 -20.84
N VAL A 9 -1.63 -3.22 -19.75
CA VAL A 9 -0.80 -2.89 -18.58
C VAL A 9 -1.24 -3.78 -17.41
N THR A 10 -0.28 -4.42 -16.75
CA THR A 10 -0.51 -5.19 -15.52
C THR A 10 0.07 -4.41 -14.34
N HIS A 11 -0.71 -4.30 -13.26
CA HIS A 11 -0.23 -3.70 -12.03
C HIS A 11 -0.53 -4.61 -10.85
N THR A 12 0.43 -4.72 -9.94
CA THR A 12 0.27 -5.47 -8.69
C THR A 12 0.00 -4.49 -7.56
N VAL A 13 -1.05 -4.73 -6.77
CA VAL A 13 -1.39 -3.89 -5.60
C VAL A 13 -1.19 -4.68 -4.32
N TYR A 14 -0.26 -4.22 -3.49
CA TYR A 14 -0.02 -4.78 -2.16
C TYR A 14 -0.92 -4.08 -1.15
N ARG A 15 -1.68 -4.84 -0.36
CA ARG A 15 -2.66 -4.30 0.60
C ARG A 15 -2.54 -4.97 1.96
N TRP A 16 -2.41 -4.15 2.99
CA TRP A 16 -2.54 -4.56 4.39
C TRP A 16 -3.84 -4.03 4.94
N ILE A 17 -4.75 -4.94 5.26
CA ILE A 17 -6.10 -4.63 5.75
C ILE A 17 -6.09 -4.74 7.27
N ILE A 18 -6.36 -3.62 7.93
CA ILE A 18 -6.32 -3.47 9.39
C ILE A 18 -7.77 -3.35 9.87
N PRO A 19 -8.27 -4.29 10.68
CA PRO A 19 -9.59 -4.17 11.29
C PRO A 19 -9.70 -2.93 12.17
N ALA A 20 -10.76 -2.16 11.97
CA ALA A 20 -11.14 -0.97 12.71
C ALA A 20 -12.63 -1.06 13.09
N PRO A 21 -13.03 -2.04 13.93
CA PRO A 21 -14.43 -2.28 14.25
C PRO A 21 -15.04 -1.13 15.07
N GLU A 22 -16.31 -0.84 14.79
CA GLU A 22 -17.09 0.11 15.57
C GLU A 22 -17.30 -0.36 17.03
N PRO A 23 -17.50 0.57 17.97
CA PRO A 23 -17.49 2.04 17.81
C PRO A 23 -16.11 2.68 17.94
N TRP A 24 -15.06 1.93 18.30
CA TRP A 24 -13.76 2.51 18.69
C TRP A 24 -12.72 2.54 17.57
N GLY A 25 -12.92 1.78 16.50
CA GLY A 25 -11.97 1.67 15.40
C GLY A 25 -10.73 0.85 15.77
N THR A 26 -9.63 1.12 15.09
CA THR A 26 -8.33 0.47 15.33
C THR A 26 -7.42 1.34 16.19
N THR A 27 -6.41 0.73 16.81
CA THR A 27 -5.45 1.47 17.64
C THR A 27 -4.30 2.02 16.81
N ALA A 28 -3.70 3.13 17.26
CA ALA A 28 -2.46 3.66 16.66
C ALA A 28 -1.32 2.62 16.65
N GLY A 29 -1.30 1.69 17.61
CA GLY A 29 -0.34 0.60 17.66
C GLY A 29 -0.51 -0.42 16.54
N GLU A 30 -1.75 -0.80 16.21
CA GLU A 30 -2.02 -1.70 15.07
C GLU A 30 -1.70 -1.03 13.73
N ILE A 31 -2.02 0.26 13.59
CA ILE A 31 -1.62 1.05 12.43
C ILE A 31 -0.10 1.08 12.30
N SER A 32 0.63 1.30 13.41
CA SER A 32 2.09 1.37 13.42
C SER A 32 2.75 0.04 13.04
N LYS A 33 2.19 -1.10 13.48
CA LYS A 33 2.65 -2.44 13.08
C LYS A 33 2.44 -2.68 11.59
N ALA A 34 1.25 -2.40 11.09
CA ALA A 34 0.93 -2.57 9.68
C ALA A 34 1.79 -1.65 8.79
N TRP A 35 2.01 -0.41 9.21
CA TRP A 35 2.91 0.53 8.55
C TRP A 35 4.34 -0.01 8.46
N ALA A 36 4.89 -0.55 9.55
CA ALA A 36 6.24 -1.11 9.55
C ALA A 36 6.37 -2.29 8.57
N VAL A 37 5.38 -3.17 8.51
CA VAL A 37 5.37 -4.29 7.55
C VAL A 37 5.24 -3.79 6.11
N ALA A 38 4.32 -2.88 5.83
CA ALA A 38 4.13 -2.30 4.50
C ALA A 38 5.39 -1.58 4.01
N THR A 39 6.07 -0.84 4.89
CA THR A 39 7.33 -0.16 4.59
C THR A 39 8.43 -1.16 4.24
N ASN A 40 8.55 -2.27 4.97
CA ASN A 40 9.53 -3.30 4.66
C ASN A 40 9.23 -3.98 3.32
N ALA A 41 7.97 -4.32 3.05
CA ALA A 41 7.59 -4.90 1.77
C ALA A 41 7.88 -3.95 0.59
N TYR A 42 7.63 -2.65 0.75
CA TYR A 42 8.00 -1.66 -0.25
C TYR A 42 9.51 -1.65 -0.51
N ARG A 43 10.32 -1.67 0.56
CA ARG A 43 11.79 -1.72 0.43
C ARG A 43 12.25 -2.98 -0.28
N GLU A 44 11.72 -4.14 0.09
CA GLU A 44 12.05 -5.42 -0.55
C GLU A 44 11.70 -5.41 -2.03
N THR A 45 10.54 -4.84 -2.38
CA THR A 45 10.06 -4.78 -3.77
C THR A 45 10.89 -3.83 -4.64
N HIS A 46 11.43 -2.75 -4.04
CA HIS A 46 12.25 -1.75 -4.75
C HIS A 46 13.75 -1.88 -4.45
N GLU A 47 14.17 -3.00 -3.86
CA GLU A 47 15.57 -3.30 -3.51
C GLU A 47 16.26 -2.21 -2.68
N LEU A 48 15.51 -1.50 -1.84
CA LEU A 48 16.03 -0.42 -0.99
C LEU A 48 16.74 -0.98 0.24
N ALA A 49 17.84 -0.34 0.64
CA ALA A 49 18.50 -0.71 1.88
C ALA A 49 17.62 -0.38 3.09
N ARG A 50 17.84 -1.08 4.20
CA ARG A 50 17.06 -0.90 5.44
C ARG A 50 17.07 0.55 5.97
N THR A 51 18.16 1.26 5.76
CA THR A 51 18.36 2.65 6.20
C THR A 51 17.86 3.67 5.19
N ASP A 52 17.53 3.26 3.97
CA ASP A 52 17.11 4.20 2.95
C ASP A 52 15.73 4.75 3.30
N PRO A 53 15.53 6.06 3.07
CA PRO A 53 14.23 6.68 3.24
C PRO A 53 13.26 6.09 2.23
N VAL A 54 12.07 5.71 2.71
CA VAL A 54 10.95 5.39 1.82
C VAL A 54 10.30 6.72 1.42
N PRO A 55 9.96 6.93 0.14
CA PRO A 55 9.28 8.14 -0.30
C PRO A 55 7.98 8.38 0.48
N GLU A 56 7.69 9.65 0.78
CA GLU A 56 6.54 10.01 1.64
C GLU A 56 5.19 9.62 1.02
N ASP A 57 5.14 9.45 -0.30
CA ASP A 57 3.94 9.14 -1.08
C ASP A 57 3.89 7.69 -1.58
N ALA A 58 4.88 6.87 -1.21
CA ALA A 58 5.00 5.46 -1.59
C ALA A 58 3.85 4.60 -1.06
N LEU A 59 3.42 4.84 0.18
CA LEU A 59 2.35 4.11 0.84
C LEU A 59 1.13 5.02 1.02
N ARG A 60 -0.06 4.50 0.71
CA ARG A 60 -1.32 5.23 0.84
C ARG A 60 -2.22 4.58 1.89
N PHE A 61 -2.86 5.41 2.71
CA PHE A 61 -3.92 4.99 3.62
C PHE A 61 -5.29 5.20 2.99
N ARG A 62 -6.15 4.19 3.09
CA ARG A 62 -7.56 4.25 2.71
C ARG A 62 -8.41 3.77 3.88
N VAL A 63 -9.50 4.46 4.16
CA VAL A 63 -10.53 3.96 5.06
C VAL A 63 -11.57 3.23 4.21
N ARG A 64 -11.98 2.06 4.66
CA ARG A 64 -13.14 1.29 4.18
C ARG A 64 -14.00 0.97 5.40
N ASP A 65 -15.27 0.62 5.19
CA ASP A 65 -16.31 0.40 6.22
C ASP A 65 -15.76 0.24 7.65
N ASP A 66 -15.27 -0.95 7.98
CA ASP A 66 -14.69 -1.32 9.28
C ASP A 66 -13.19 -1.61 9.20
N THR A 67 -12.48 -1.06 8.20
CA THR A 67 -11.06 -1.34 8.00
C THR A 67 -10.24 -0.12 7.54
N ILE A 68 -8.97 -0.10 7.92
CA ILE A 68 -7.96 0.80 7.35
C ILE A 68 -7.07 -0.04 6.45
N VAL A 69 -6.85 0.41 5.23
CA VAL A 69 -5.99 -0.26 4.25
C VAL A 69 -4.76 0.59 4.01
N ILE A 70 -3.58 -0.03 4.14
CA ILE A 70 -2.32 0.52 3.66
C ILE A 70 -2.01 -0.16 2.33
N GLU A 71 -1.74 0.60 1.27
CA GLU A 71 -1.47 0.03 -0.04
C GLU A 71 -0.36 0.76 -0.81
N PHE A 72 0.32 0.01 -1.68
CA PHE A 72 1.12 0.55 -2.79
C PHE A 72 0.95 -0.31 -4.03
N THR A 73 1.27 0.27 -5.19
CA THR A 73 1.15 -0.39 -6.49
C THR A 73 2.51 -0.46 -7.15
N THR A 74 2.78 -1.55 -7.85
CA THR A 74 3.90 -1.68 -8.77
C THR A 74 3.36 -1.92 -10.18
N GLU A 75 3.94 -1.24 -11.16
CA GLU A 75 3.68 -1.45 -12.58
C GLU A 75 4.73 -2.45 -13.11
N GLU A 76 4.29 -3.44 -13.88
CA GLU A 76 5.16 -4.41 -14.57
C GLU A 76 5.23 -4.14 -16.08
#